data_AF-A0A1Y3AL85-F1
#
_entry.id   AF-A0A1Y3AL85-F1
#
_cell.length_a   1.000
_cell.length_b   1.000
_cell.length_c   1.000
_cell.angle_alpha   90.00
_cell.angle_beta   90.00
_cell.angle_gamma   90.00
#
_symmetry.space_group_name_H-M   'P 1'
#
loop_
_entity.id
_entity.type
_entity.pdbx_description
1 polymer ?
#
loop_
_entity_poly.entity_id
_entity_poly.type
_entity_poly.pdbx_seq_one_letter_code
_entity_poly.pdbx_strand_id
1 'polypeptide(L)'
;MSGKDDYYNRSKQQGYRARSAYKLKQLDEEADLLAPGDTVVDLGAAPGGWLQVAAEEVGEGGTVVGVDLQRIEDLDEGDVETIRGDMTEERTRHYLREAVGEVGADVVVSDMAPNMTGEYSLDHARSVHLARQALDTADELLAAGGDFVVKVFQGEDLDAFRDDVSESFQYVRTVSPPASRDASSEVYLVAKGYTTSPVAEGDRVEVTVEEEGDEGDGIAYVEGYTLFVDADVGETLAVEVTDVKPRFGFAEPADGD
;
A
#
# COMPACT_ATOMS: atom_id res chain seq x y z
N MET A 1 -16.34 -27.69 16.10
CA MET A 1 -14.88 -27.49 16.04
C MET A 1 -14.69 -26.05 15.64
N SER A 2 -14.00 -25.24 16.48
CA SER A 2 -13.88 -23.80 16.24
C SER A 2 -13.07 -23.58 14.96
N GLY A 3 -13.46 -22.64 14.09
CA GLY A 3 -12.70 -22.28 12.88
C GLY A 3 -11.24 -21.89 13.16
N LYS A 4 -10.91 -21.59 14.43
CA LYS A 4 -9.55 -21.39 14.94
C LYS A 4 -8.62 -22.59 14.69
N ASP A 5 -9.14 -23.80 14.79
CA ASP A 5 -8.35 -25.03 14.60
C ASP A 5 -8.21 -25.38 13.11
N ASP A 6 -9.18 -24.98 12.26
CA ASP A 6 -9.20 -25.36 10.85
C ASP A 6 -8.09 -24.68 10.05
N TYR A 7 -7.97 -23.35 10.09
CA TYR A 7 -6.91 -22.61 9.40
C TYR A 7 -5.52 -22.91 9.94
N TYR A 8 -5.40 -23.17 11.24
CA TYR A 8 -4.13 -23.60 11.83
C TYR A 8 -3.71 -24.98 11.28
N ASN A 9 -4.62 -25.95 11.29
CA ASN A 9 -4.35 -27.28 10.74
C ASN A 9 -4.09 -27.24 9.23
N ARG A 10 -4.82 -26.39 8.49
CA ARG A 10 -4.62 -26.23 7.04
C ARG A 10 -3.28 -25.58 6.73
N SER A 11 -2.85 -24.57 7.49
CA SER A 11 -1.53 -23.94 7.32
C SER A 11 -0.41 -24.97 7.50
N LYS A 12 -0.50 -25.82 8.52
CA LYS A 12 0.47 -26.90 8.75
C LYS A 12 0.46 -27.96 7.65
N GLN A 13 -0.70 -28.30 7.11
CA GLN A 13 -0.81 -29.23 5.98
C GLN A 13 -0.22 -28.67 4.69
N GLN A 14 -0.31 -27.36 4.48
CA GLN A 14 0.20 -26.66 3.29
C GLN A 14 1.61 -26.11 3.45
N GLY A 15 2.25 -26.30 4.62
CA GLY A 15 3.61 -25.83 4.87
C GLY A 15 3.75 -24.34 5.23
N TYR A 16 2.64 -23.62 5.43
CA TYR A 16 2.70 -22.23 5.89
C TYR A 16 3.16 -22.12 7.34
N ARG A 17 4.00 -21.12 7.60
CA ARG A 17 4.58 -20.81 8.90
C ARG A 17 3.57 -20.26 9.89
N ALA A 18 2.54 -19.57 9.38
CA ALA A 18 1.49 -19.00 10.20
C ALA A 18 0.11 -19.14 9.55
N ARG A 19 -0.92 -19.21 10.39
CA ARG A 19 -2.31 -19.14 9.94
C ARG A 19 -2.67 -17.79 9.29
N SER A 20 -1.90 -16.73 9.57
CA SER A 20 -2.10 -15.41 8.96
C SER A 20 -1.89 -15.46 7.45
N ALA A 21 -1.14 -16.42 6.91
CA ALA A 21 -1.02 -16.67 5.47
C ALA A 21 -2.40 -16.69 4.76
N TYR A 22 -3.41 -17.34 5.36
CA TYR A 22 -4.76 -17.36 4.78
C TYR A 22 -5.44 -15.99 4.73
N LYS A 23 -5.06 -15.07 5.63
CA LYS A 23 -5.61 -13.71 5.57
C LYS A 23 -5.10 -12.99 4.33
N LEU A 24 -3.81 -13.09 4.02
CA LEU A 24 -3.26 -12.47 2.80
C LEU A 24 -3.87 -13.10 1.55
N LYS A 25 -3.96 -14.44 1.48
CA LYS A 25 -4.65 -15.12 0.36
C LYS A 25 -6.09 -14.65 0.17
N GLN A 26 -6.83 -14.46 1.26
CA GLN A 26 -8.22 -13.96 1.19
C GLN A 26 -8.29 -12.50 0.78
N LEU A 27 -7.37 -11.66 1.25
CA LEU A 27 -7.29 -10.26 0.87
C LEU A 27 -6.95 -10.11 -0.61
N ASP A 28 -6.02 -10.94 -1.08
CA ASP A 28 -5.61 -11.02 -2.48
C ASP A 28 -6.76 -11.51 -3.37
N GLU A 29 -7.41 -12.63 -3.01
CA GLU A 29 -8.61 -13.14 -3.70
C GLU A 29 -9.75 -12.10 -3.78
N GLU A 30 -9.87 -11.21 -2.79
CA GLU A 30 -10.93 -10.21 -2.74
C GLU A 30 -10.57 -8.92 -3.52
N ALA A 31 -9.29 -8.58 -3.59
CA ALA A 31 -8.84 -7.26 -4.04
C ALA A 31 -7.83 -7.26 -5.19
N ASP A 32 -7.49 -8.44 -5.73
CA ASP A 32 -6.49 -8.64 -6.77
C ASP A 32 -5.21 -7.84 -6.41
N LEU A 33 -4.58 -8.20 -5.29
CA LEU A 33 -3.50 -7.42 -4.68
C LEU A 33 -2.15 -7.75 -5.30
N LEU A 34 -1.87 -9.03 -5.51
CA LEU A 34 -0.57 -9.54 -5.88
C LEU A 34 -0.62 -10.04 -7.33
N ALA A 35 0.34 -9.62 -8.13
CA ALA A 35 0.50 -10.04 -9.50
C ALA A 35 1.90 -10.60 -9.76
N PRO A 36 2.06 -11.46 -10.78
CA PRO A 36 3.37 -11.97 -11.18
C PRO A 36 4.34 -10.84 -11.55
N GLY A 37 5.53 -10.86 -10.94
CA GLY A 37 6.57 -9.85 -11.16
C GLY A 37 6.54 -8.66 -10.19
N ASP A 38 5.56 -8.58 -9.28
CA ASP A 38 5.47 -7.47 -8.34
C ASP A 38 6.65 -7.42 -7.36
N THR A 39 6.97 -6.19 -6.93
CA THR A 39 7.80 -5.92 -5.76
C THR A 39 6.91 -5.69 -4.54
N VAL A 40 6.98 -6.59 -3.56
CA VAL A 40 6.09 -6.61 -2.39
C VAL A 40 6.88 -6.38 -1.11
N VAL A 41 6.41 -5.45 -0.27
CA VAL A 41 6.97 -5.17 1.06
C VAL A 41 6.01 -5.65 2.15
N ASP A 42 6.49 -6.46 3.10
CA ASP A 42 5.72 -6.95 4.25
C ASP A 42 6.28 -6.38 5.56
N LEU A 43 5.49 -5.54 6.23
CA LEU A 43 5.83 -4.88 7.48
C LEU A 43 5.27 -5.65 8.68
N GLY A 44 6.13 -6.00 9.63
CA GLY A 44 5.77 -6.91 10.71
C GLY A 44 5.69 -8.36 10.23
N ALA A 45 6.63 -8.73 9.36
CA ALA A 45 6.56 -9.96 8.57
C ALA A 45 6.74 -11.24 9.39
N ALA A 46 7.24 -11.21 10.64
CA ALA A 46 7.49 -12.43 11.39
C ALA A 46 6.19 -13.18 11.71
N PRO A 47 6.13 -14.53 11.55
CA PRO A 47 7.24 -15.45 11.28
C PRO A 47 7.51 -15.75 9.78
N GLY A 48 6.96 -14.96 8.86
CA GLY A 48 7.14 -15.07 7.41
C GLY A 48 5.98 -15.75 6.69
N GLY A 49 4.79 -15.79 7.29
CA GLY A 49 3.62 -16.42 6.66
C GLY A 49 3.07 -15.62 5.48
N TRP A 50 3.12 -14.28 5.54
CA TRP A 50 2.71 -13.41 4.44
C TRP A 50 3.79 -13.38 3.35
N LEU A 51 5.07 -13.32 3.73
CA LEU A 51 6.20 -13.54 2.81
C LEU A 51 6.07 -14.81 1.95
N GLN A 52 5.66 -15.94 2.54
CA GLN A 52 5.43 -17.17 1.77
C GLN A 52 4.36 -17.00 0.69
N VAL A 53 3.25 -16.36 1.06
CA VAL A 53 2.14 -16.13 0.13
C VAL A 53 2.58 -15.16 -0.96
N ALA A 54 3.20 -14.03 -0.59
CA ALA A 54 3.72 -13.07 -1.55
C ALA A 54 4.68 -13.72 -2.54
N ALA A 55 5.65 -14.50 -2.06
CA ALA A 55 6.62 -15.18 -2.92
C ALA A 55 5.98 -16.19 -3.89
N GLU A 56 4.93 -16.89 -3.45
CA GLU A 56 4.14 -17.78 -4.30
C GLU A 56 3.40 -17.03 -5.42
N GLU A 57 2.75 -15.91 -5.10
CA GLU A 57 1.90 -15.18 -6.05
C GLU A 57 2.73 -14.34 -7.05
N VAL A 58 3.82 -13.70 -6.60
CA VAL A 58 4.67 -12.88 -7.50
C VAL A 58 5.57 -13.73 -8.41
N GLY A 59 5.92 -14.94 -7.97
CA GLY A 59 6.65 -15.92 -8.77
C GLY A 59 8.02 -15.46 -9.26
N GLU A 60 8.46 -16.02 -10.39
CA GLU A 60 9.76 -15.72 -10.99
C GLU A 60 9.80 -14.28 -11.53
N GLY A 61 10.78 -13.50 -11.06
CA GLY A 61 10.98 -12.11 -11.48
C GLY A 61 10.29 -11.07 -10.58
N GLY A 62 9.47 -11.51 -9.62
CA GLY A 62 9.02 -10.66 -8.52
C GLY A 62 10.02 -10.67 -7.36
N THR A 63 9.90 -9.69 -6.48
CA THR A 63 10.78 -9.50 -5.32
C THR A 63 9.93 -9.31 -4.07
N VAL A 64 10.28 -9.98 -2.98
CA VAL A 64 9.57 -9.83 -1.70
C VAL A 64 10.54 -9.40 -0.61
N VAL A 65 10.23 -8.31 0.08
CA VAL A 65 11.06 -7.77 1.17
C VAL A 65 10.25 -7.75 2.46
N GLY A 66 10.71 -8.51 3.46
CA GLY A 66 10.09 -8.55 4.78
C GLY A 66 10.86 -7.78 5.82
N VAL A 67 10.18 -6.98 6.65
CA VAL A 67 10.82 -6.29 7.79
C VAL A 67 10.14 -6.67 9.10
N ASP A 68 10.94 -7.04 10.10
CA ASP A 68 10.47 -7.31 11.45
C ASP A 68 11.56 -7.09 12.52
N LEU A 69 11.15 -6.82 13.75
CA LEU A 69 12.05 -6.78 14.92
C LEU A 69 12.64 -8.17 15.23
N GLN A 70 11.86 -9.21 14.98
CA GLN A 70 12.21 -10.60 15.17
C GLN A 70 13.00 -11.15 13.98
N ARG A 71 13.84 -12.15 14.23
CA ARG A 71 14.48 -12.89 13.15
C ARG A 71 13.43 -13.74 12.44
N ILE A 72 13.35 -13.59 11.12
CA ILE A 72 12.60 -14.48 10.24
C ILE A 72 13.57 -15.57 9.75
N GLU A 73 13.12 -16.82 9.72
CA GLU A 73 13.93 -17.90 9.16
C GLU A 73 13.96 -17.78 7.63
N ASP A 74 15.08 -18.11 7.00
CA ASP A 74 15.23 -17.99 5.55
C ASP A 74 14.16 -18.82 4.83
N LEU A 75 13.59 -18.30 3.76
CA LEU A 75 12.60 -19.00 2.93
C LEU A 75 13.32 -19.69 1.77
N ASP A 76 12.96 -20.95 1.53
CA ASP A 76 13.61 -21.78 0.49
C ASP A 76 13.11 -21.46 -0.93
N GLU A 77 12.00 -20.73 -1.06
CA GLU A 77 11.31 -20.45 -2.32
C GLU A 77 11.13 -18.95 -2.53
N GLY A 78 11.34 -18.50 -3.78
CA GLY A 78 11.21 -17.10 -4.20
C GLY A 78 12.45 -16.24 -3.94
N ASP A 79 12.44 -15.03 -4.52
CA ASP A 79 13.42 -14.00 -4.21
C ASP A 79 12.94 -13.19 -2.99
N VAL A 80 13.24 -13.71 -1.79
CA VAL A 80 12.80 -13.11 -0.53
C VAL A 80 13.98 -12.57 0.27
N GLU A 81 14.00 -11.26 0.46
CA GLU A 81 14.91 -10.59 1.39
C GLU A 81 14.22 -10.35 2.74
N THR A 82 14.94 -10.56 3.85
CA THR A 82 14.43 -10.24 5.18
C THR A 82 15.36 -9.32 5.94
N ILE A 83 14.81 -8.21 6.42
CA ILE A 83 15.52 -7.19 7.18
C ILE A 83 15.05 -7.29 8.63
N ARG A 84 16.00 -7.58 9.52
CA ARG A 84 15.74 -7.52 10.96
C ARG A 84 16.01 -6.11 11.47
N GLY A 85 14.96 -5.37 11.82
CA GLY A 85 15.11 -3.99 12.24
C GLY A 85 13.83 -3.36 12.77
N ASP A 86 13.98 -2.18 13.34
CA ASP A 86 12.89 -1.33 13.79
C ASP A 86 12.60 -0.29 12.72
N MET A 87 11.36 -0.22 12.23
CA MET A 87 10.95 0.73 11.19
C MET A 87 11.03 2.20 11.61
N THR A 88 11.25 2.49 12.89
CA THR A 88 11.55 3.84 13.39
C THR A 88 13.04 4.21 13.24
N GLU A 89 13.92 3.25 12.96
CA GLU A 89 15.34 3.50 12.72
C GLU A 89 15.61 3.85 11.25
N GLU A 90 16.28 4.98 11.01
CA GLU A 90 16.69 5.40 9.66
C GLU A 90 17.50 4.33 8.92
N ARG A 91 18.33 3.58 9.64
CA ARG A 91 19.12 2.50 9.07
C ARG A 91 18.23 1.39 8.48
N THR A 92 17.15 1.02 9.17
CA THR A 92 16.22 -0.01 8.68
C THR A 92 15.47 0.51 7.46
N ARG A 93 15.00 1.76 7.49
CA ARG A 93 14.39 2.40 6.32
C ARG A 93 15.33 2.47 5.12
N HIS A 94 16.61 2.81 5.36
CA HIS A 94 17.62 2.84 4.30
C HIS A 94 17.80 1.49 3.62
N TYR A 95 18.00 0.41 4.38
CA TYR A 95 18.12 -0.93 3.80
C TYR A 95 16.84 -1.38 3.07
N LEU A 96 15.68 -1.01 3.61
CA LEU A 96 14.41 -1.32 2.94
C LEU A 96 14.30 -0.60 1.60
N ARG A 97 14.65 0.69 1.52
CA ARG A 97 14.68 1.44 0.26
C ARG A 97 15.69 0.86 -0.73
N GLU A 98 16.87 0.44 -0.27
CA GLU A 98 17.85 -0.22 -1.14
C GLU A 98 17.33 -1.56 -1.70
N ALA A 99 16.64 -2.35 -0.89
CA ALA A 99 16.08 -3.64 -1.30
C ALA A 99 14.91 -3.50 -2.29
N VAL A 100 14.06 -2.47 -2.10
CA VAL A 100 12.95 -2.15 -3.01
C VAL A 100 13.45 -1.54 -4.33
N GLY A 101 14.52 -0.74 -4.29
CA GLY A 101 15.09 -0.09 -5.46
C GLY A 101 14.32 1.16 -5.92
N GLU A 102 14.83 1.82 -6.97
CA GLU A 102 14.34 3.14 -7.42
C GLU A 102 12.96 3.09 -8.10
N VAL A 103 12.53 1.92 -8.58
CA VAL A 103 11.21 1.76 -9.22
C VAL A 103 10.08 1.87 -8.19
N GLY A 104 10.37 1.55 -6.92
CA GLY A 104 9.37 1.48 -5.85
C GLY A 104 8.71 0.11 -5.75
N ALA A 105 7.90 -0.07 -4.72
CA ALA A 105 7.10 -1.25 -4.48
C ALA A 105 5.75 -1.16 -5.20
N ASP A 106 5.27 -2.27 -5.74
CA ASP A 106 3.92 -2.39 -6.28
C ASP A 106 2.91 -2.57 -5.14
N VAL A 107 3.31 -3.25 -4.05
CA VAL A 107 2.42 -3.52 -2.91
C VAL A 107 3.16 -3.40 -1.59
N VAL A 108 2.57 -2.68 -0.63
CA VAL A 108 3.01 -2.65 0.77
C VAL A 108 1.90 -3.24 1.65
N VAL A 109 2.23 -4.27 2.42
CA VAL A 109 1.31 -4.95 3.32
C VAL A 109 1.81 -4.90 4.76
N SER A 110 0.89 -4.86 5.73
CA SER A 110 1.22 -4.82 7.15
C SER A 110 0.23 -5.61 8.00
N ASP A 111 0.71 -6.69 8.63
CA ASP A 111 -0.02 -7.42 9.68
C ASP A 111 0.54 -7.10 11.08
N MET A 112 1.13 -5.91 11.28
CA MET A 112 1.61 -5.45 12.59
C MET A 112 0.46 -5.39 13.61
N ALA A 113 0.74 -5.82 14.84
CA ALA A 113 -0.18 -5.70 15.96
C ALA A 113 0.56 -5.27 17.23
N PRO A 114 -0.04 -4.41 18.06
CA PRO A 114 0.55 -4.05 19.34
C PRO A 114 0.44 -5.21 20.34
N ASN A 115 1.26 -5.18 21.38
CA ASN A 115 1.03 -6.03 22.55
C ASN A 115 -0.29 -5.65 23.22
N MET A 116 -1.23 -6.60 23.24
CA MET A 116 -2.56 -6.42 23.82
C MET A 116 -2.48 -6.19 25.32
N THR A 117 -3.08 -5.10 25.77
CA THR A 117 -3.22 -4.73 27.19
C THR A 117 -4.53 -5.25 27.78
N GLY A 118 -5.53 -5.51 26.92
CA GLY A 118 -6.89 -5.84 27.31
C GLY A 118 -7.77 -4.60 27.55
N GLU A 119 -7.19 -3.40 27.48
CA GLU A 119 -7.95 -2.15 27.47
C GLU A 119 -8.21 -1.74 26.01
N TYR A 120 -9.47 -1.84 25.60
CA TYR A 120 -9.87 -1.68 24.20
C TYR A 120 -9.41 -0.36 23.57
N SER A 121 -9.62 0.77 24.26
CA SER A 121 -9.22 2.10 23.78
C SER A 121 -7.71 2.22 23.58
N LEU A 122 -6.93 1.71 24.53
CA LEU A 122 -5.46 1.75 24.44
C LEU A 122 -4.94 0.81 23.34
N ASP A 123 -5.51 -0.38 23.22
CA ASP A 123 -5.14 -1.35 22.18
C ASP A 123 -5.51 -0.82 20.78
N HIS A 124 -6.65 -0.15 20.63
CA HIS A 124 -7.05 0.54 19.41
C HIS A 124 -6.07 1.67 19.05
N ALA A 125 -5.81 2.61 19.97
CA ALA A 125 -4.91 3.73 19.71
C ALA A 125 -3.49 3.27 19.30
N ARG A 126 -2.99 2.20 19.93
CA ARG A 126 -1.70 1.59 19.55
C ARG A 126 -1.74 0.92 18.17
N SER A 127 -2.87 0.30 17.82
CA SER A 127 -3.06 -0.29 16.49
C SER A 127 -3.07 0.79 15.40
N VAL A 128 -3.77 1.91 15.62
CA VAL A 128 -3.80 3.04 14.69
C VAL A 128 -2.42 3.66 14.55
N HIS A 129 -1.66 3.77 15.65
CA HIS A 129 -0.29 4.26 15.58
C HIS A 129 0.61 3.40 14.68
N LEU A 130 0.58 2.07 14.85
CA LEU A 130 1.33 1.16 13.97
C LEU A 130 0.85 1.23 12.52
N ALA A 131 -0.45 1.40 12.31
CA ALA A 131 -1.01 1.51 10.97
C ALA A 131 -0.58 2.81 10.25
N ARG A 132 -0.50 3.93 10.98
CA ARG A 132 0.07 5.18 10.46
C ARG A 132 1.55 5.06 10.11
N GLN A 133 2.34 4.37 10.93
CA GLN A 133 3.75 4.11 10.59
C GLN A 133 3.90 3.26 9.32
N ALA A 134 2.97 2.32 9.10
CA ALA A 134 2.92 1.55 7.87
C ALA A 134 2.52 2.41 6.66
N LEU A 135 1.57 3.34 6.82
CA LEU A 135 1.21 4.31 5.79
C LEU A 135 2.39 5.22 5.44
N ASP A 136 3.06 5.81 6.44
CA ASP A 136 4.25 6.64 6.21
C ASP A 136 5.32 5.88 5.41
N THR A 137 5.49 4.60 5.70
CA THR A 137 6.43 3.73 4.98
C THR A 137 5.93 3.45 3.55
N ALA A 138 4.63 3.23 3.37
CA ALA A 138 4.04 3.01 2.06
C ALA A 138 4.19 4.25 1.18
N ASP A 139 3.95 5.45 1.70
CA ASP A 139 4.12 6.71 0.97
C ASP A 139 5.56 6.92 0.49
N GLU A 140 6.54 6.46 1.27
CA GLU A 140 7.96 6.52 0.91
C GLU A 140 8.40 5.47 -0.14
N LEU A 141 7.69 4.34 -0.25
CA LEU A 141 8.14 3.18 -1.01
C LEU A 141 7.29 2.85 -2.23
N LEU A 142 6.00 3.17 -2.22
CA LEU A 142 5.10 2.75 -3.28
C LEU A 142 5.43 3.48 -4.58
N ALA A 143 5.48 2.70 -5.66
CA ALA A 143 5.40 3.24 -6.99
C ALA A 143 3.99 3.84 -7.20
N ALA A 144 3.90 4.87 -8.03
CA ALA A 144 2.61 5.41 -8.44
C ALA A 144 1.73 4.28 -9.00
N GLY A 145 0.49 4.17 -8.51
CA GLY A 145 -0.46 3.12 -8.84
C GLY A 145 -0.39 1.88 -7.94
N GLY A 146 0.60 1.80 -7.04
CA GLY A 146 0.76 0.69 -6.10
C GLY A 146 -0.33 0.63 -5.04
N ASP A 147 -0.38 -0.49 -4.33
CA ASP A 147 -1.44 -0.81 -3.38
C ASP A 147 -0.93 -0.93 -1.94
N PHE A 148 -1.80 -0.64 -0.99
CA PHE A 148 -1.49 -0.69 0.43
C PHE A 148 -2.55 -1.48 1.21
N VAL A 149 -2.08 -2.38 2.07
CA VAL A 149 -2.96 -3.14 2.97
C VAL A 149 -2.44 -3.09 4.39
N VAL A 150 -3.29 -2.69 5.33
CA VAL A 150 -2.88 -2.56 6.73
C VAL A 150 -3.94 -3.08 7.69
N LYS A 151 -3.49 -3.87 8.66
CA LYS A 151 -4.33 -4.27 9.79
C LYS A 151 -4.54 -3.08 10.73
N VAL A 152 -5.77 -2.92 11.17
CA VAL A 152 -6.14 -1.98 12.23
C VAL A 152 -7.26 -2.55 13.08
N PHE A 153 -7.27 -2.25 14.38
CA PHE A 153 -8.40 -2.59 15.24
C PHE A 153 -9.50 -1.54 15.11
N GLN A 154 -10.75 -1.99 14.97
CA GLN A 154 -11.92 -1.11 15.00
C GLN A 154 -11.91 -0.27 16.28
N GLY A 155 -12.33 0.98 16.16
CA GLY A 155 -12.44 1.93 17.28
C GLY A 155 -12.67 3.35 16.77
N GLU A 156 -12.61 4.32 17.69
CA GLU A 156 -13.02 5.71 17.44
C GLU A 156 -12.16 6.46 16.42
N ASP A 157 -10.88 6.11 16.28
CA ASP A 157 -9.93 6.79 15.37
C ASP A 157 -9.82 6.09 14.00
N LEU A 158 -10.58 5.02 13.75
CA LEU A 158 -10.48 4.28 12.49
C LEU A 158 -10.92 5.12 11.29
N ASP A 159 -12.01 5.86 11.41
CA ASP A 159 -12.53 6.67 10.30
C ASP A 159 -11.55 7.80 9.95
N ALA A 160 -10.99 8.48 10.96
CA ALA A 160 -9.95 9.49 10.74
C ALA A 160 -8.71 8.90 10.07
N PHE A 161 -8.25 7.72 10.50
CA PHE A 161 -7.13 7.06 9.83
C PHE A 161 -7.48 6.63 8.40
N ARG A 162 -8.71 6.21 8.13
CA ARG A 162 -9.16 5.91 6.77
C ARG A 162 -9.15 7.16 5.89
N ASP A 163 -9.54 8.31 6.43
CA ASP A 163 -9.47 9.59 5.73
C ASP A 163 -8.01 9.92 5.39
N ASP A 164 -7.07 9.79 6.35
CA ASP A 164 -5.62 9.95 6.10
C ASP A 164 -5.15 9.05 4.93
N VAL A 165 -5.54 7.77 4.91
CA VAL A 165 -5.20 6.84 3.81
C VAL A 165 -5.87 7.25 2.50
N SER A 166 -7.05 7.86 2.52
CA SER A 166 -7.78 8.23 1.30
C SER A 166 -7.18 9.45 0.61
N GLU A 167 -6.32 10.22 1.28
CA GLU A 167 -5.62 11.36 0.66
C GLU A 167 -4.62 10.91 -0.40
N SER A 168 -3.98 9.75 -0.21
CA SER A 168 -2.92 9.25 -1.10
C SER A 168 -3.37 8.14 -2.06
N PHE A 169 -4.62 7.68 -2.01
CA PHE A 169 -5.08 6.50 -2.76
C PHE A 169 -6.42 6.75 -3.47
N GLN A 170 -6.57 6.20 -4.67
CA GLN A 170 -7.81 6.36 -5.44
C GLN A 170 -9.03 5.68 -4.81
N TYR A 171 -8.80 4.58 -4.09
CA TYR A 171 -9.88 3.81 -3.48
C TYR A 171 -9.44 3.19 -2.17
N VAL A 172 -10.26 3.35 -1.12
CA VAL A 172 -10.02 2.74 0.19
C VAL A 172 -11.28 2.03 0.69
N ARG A 173 -11.13 0.75 1.03
CA ARG A 173 -12.19 -0.04 1.67
C ARG A 173 -11.71 -0.80 2.89
N THR A 174 -12.65 -1.14 3.76
CA THR A 174 -12.41 -1.97 4.93
C THR A 174 -12.85 -3.41 4.66
N VAL A 175 -11.95 -4.37 4.89
CA VAL A 175 -12.16 -5.80 4.68
C VAL A 175 -11.98 -6.55 6.01
N SER A 176 -12.79 -7.58 6.23
CA SER A 176 -12.67 -8.50 7.38
C SER A 176 -12.51 -9.93 6.86
N PRO A 177 -11.27 -10.43 6.71
CA PRO A 177 -11.02 -11.75 6.13
C PRO A 177 -11.67 -12.85 6.97
N PRO A 178 -12.28 -13.88 6.36
CA PRO A 178 -12.88 -15.00 7.10
C PRO A 178 -11.93 -15.75 8.04
N ALA A 179 -10.61 -15.70 7.79
CA ALA A 179 -9.59 -16.29 8.66
C ALA A 179 -9.30 -15.47 9.95
N SER A 180 -9.91 -14.30 10.09
CA SER A 180 -9.89 -13.50 11.31
C SER A 180 -10.63 -14.22 12.45
N ARG A 181 -10.26 -13.97 13.72
CA ARG A 181 -10.98 -14.61 14.83
C ARG A 181 -12.32 -13.91 15.04
N ASP A 182 -13.40 -14.67 15.27
CA ASP A 182 -14.74 -14.12 15.56
C ASP A 182 -14.77 -13.13 16.75
N ALA A 183 -13.81 -13.22 17.67
CA ALA A 183 -13.69 -12.32 18.82
C ALA A 183 -12.71 -11.15 18.61
N SER A 184 -12.08 -11.06 17.43
CA SER A 184 -11.12 -10.01 17.13
C SER A 184 -11.83 -8.79 16.56
N SER A 185 -11.50 -7.61 17.06
CA SER A 185 -11.88 -6.33 16.46
C SER A 185 -10.99 -5.97 15.26
N GLU A 186 -10.24 -6.93 14.68
CA GLU A 186 -9.32 -6.67 13.57
C GLU A 186 -10.06 -6.52 12.24
N VAL A 187 -9.68 -5.49 11.51
CA VAL A 187 -10.05 -5.25 10.12
C VAL A 187 -8.80 -4.89 9.33
N TYR A 188 -8.90 -4.94 8.00
CA TYR A 188 -7.85 -4.49 7.10
C TYR A 188 -8.39 -3.32 6.28
N LEU A 189 -7.63 -2.24 6.22
CA LEU A 189 -7.85 -1.24 5.17
C LEU A 189 -7.09 -1.72 3.93
N VAL A 190 -7.79 -1.82 2.82
CA VAL A 190 -7.25 -2.10 1.49
C VAL A 190 -7.39 -0.82 0.68
N ALA A 191 -6.25 -0.22 0.37
CA ALA A 191 -6.12 1.01 -0.40
C ALA A 191 -5.46 0.70 -1.75
N LYS A 192 -6.05 1.20 -2.84
CA LYS A 192 -5.64 0.89 -4.20
C LYS A 192 -5.27 2.15 -4.97
N GLY A 193 -4.25 2.05 -5.82
CA GLY A 193 -3.85 3.12 -6.73
C GLY A 193 -3.22 4.31 -6.00
N TYR A 194 -2.03 4.11 -5.44
CA TYR A 194 -1.24 5.15 -4.78
C TYR A 194 -0.97 6.32 -5.72
N THR A 195 -1.31 7.53 -5.31
CA THR A 195 -1.26 8.72 -6.14
C THR A 195 -0.07 9.59 -5.75
N THR A 196 0.76 9.93 -6.73
CA THR A 196 1.94 10.79 -6.56
C THR A 196 1.70 12.23 -7.04
N SER A 197 0.43 12.57 -7.26
CA SER A 197 0.03 13.85 -7.83
C SER A 197 0.40 15.02 -6.91
N PRO A 198 1.10 16.05 -7.43
CA PRO A 198 1.33 17.30 -6.71
C PRO A 198 0.12 18.24 -6.74
N VAL A 199 -0.95 17.85 -7.44
CA VAL A 199 -2.20 18.62 -7.59
C VAL A 199 -3.42 17.78 -7.20
N ALA A 200 -4.47 18.46 -6.73
CA ALA A 200 -5.76 17.88 -6.42
C ALA A 200 -6.83 18.32 -7.43
N GLU A 201 -7.92 17.55 -7.53
CA GLU A 201 -9.10 17.95 -8.31
C GLU A 201 -9.65 19.30 -7.78
N GLY A 202 -9.90 20.23 -8.69
CA GLY A 202 -10.30 21.62 -8.42
C GLY A 202 -9.15 22.60 -8.21
N ASP A 203 -7.90 22.14 -8.18
CA ASP A 203 -6.74 23.05 -8.11
C ASP A 203 -6.64 23.88 -9.38
N ARG A 204 -6.29 25.16 -9.21
CA ARG A 204 -5.99 26.07 -10.32
C ARG A 204 -4.50 26.32 -10.39
N VAL A 205 -3.88 25.88 -11.47
CA VAL A 205 -2.43 25.96 -11.67
C VAL A 205 -2.10 26.64 -13.00
N GLU A 206 -1.04 27.44 -13.04
CA GLU A 206 -0.52 27.97 -14.30
C GLU A 206 0.46 26.94 -14.88
N VAL A 207 0.23 26.54 -16.12
CA VAL A 207 1.04 25.54 -16.81
C VAL A 207 1.44 26.02 -18.19
N THR A 208 2.56 25.51 -18.69
CA THR A 208 2.96 25.64 -20.10
C THR A 208 2.78 24.29 -20.76
N VAL A 209 2.07 24.25 -21.90
CA VAL A 209 1.94 23.04 -22.71
C VAL A 209 3.25 22.81 -23.45
N GLU A 210 3.93 21.72 -23.15
CA GLU A 210 5.26 21.41 -23.67
C GLU A 210 5.23 20.39 -24.81
N GLU A 211 4.27 19.46 -24.80
CA GLU A 211 4.15 18.39 -25.79
C GLU A 211 2.69 18.19 -26.26
N GLU A 212 2.51 17.46 -27.35
CA GLU A 212 1.20 17.03 -27.86
C GLU A 212 1.11 15.50 -27.71
N GLY A 213 0.07 15.01 -27.05
CA GLY A 213 -0.21 13.59 -26.89
C GLY A 213 -0.72 12.93 -28.16
N ASP A 214 -0.76 11.60 -28.18
CA ASP A 214 -1.16 10.83 -29.36
C ASP A 214 -2.61 11.09 -29.81
N GLU A 215 -3.48 11.55 -28.91
CA GLU A 215 -4.89 11.89 -29.19
C GLU A 215 -5.11 13.37 -29.56
N GLY A 216 -4.04 14.18 -29.56
CA GLY A 216 -4.05 15.60 -29.90
C GLY A 216 -4.20 16.54 -28.70
N ASP A 217 -4.31 16.02 -27.49
CA ASP A 217 -4.33 16.83 -26.26
C ASP A 217 -2.94 17.41 -25.95
N GLY A 218 -2.91 18.62 -25.40
CA GLY A 218 -1.69 19.22 -24.88
C GLY A 218 -1.21 18.52 -23.61
N ILE A 219 0.10 18.43 -23.42
CA ILE A 219 0.74 17.86 -22.24
C ILE A 219 1.53 18.95 -21.52
N ALA A 220 1.24 19.13 -20.24
CA ALA A 220 2.01 19.95 -19.33
C ALA A 220 2.55 19.11 -18.16
N TYR A 221 3.56 19.63 -17.47
CA TYR A 221 4.15 18.96 -16.31
C TYR A 221 4.10 19.85 -15.08
N VAL A 222 3.63 19.28 -13.97
CA VAL A 222 3.72 19.90 -12.64
C VAL A 222 4.60 19.00 -11.79
N GLU A 223 5.79 19.46 -11.43
CA GLU A 223 6.77 18.67 -10.64
C GLU A 223 7.04 17.26 -11.19
N GLY A 224 7.01 17.10 -12.52
CA GLY A 224 7.20 15.81 -13.20
C GLY A 224 5.92 14.97 -13.36
N TYR A 225 4.80 15.40 -12.80
CA TYR A 225 3.48 14.80 -12.98
C TYR A 225 2.82 15.32 -14.26
N THR A 226 2.38 14.40 -15.12
CA THR A 226 1.77 14.70 -16.41
C THR A 226 0.34 15.21 -16.25
N LEU A 227 0.03 16.37 -16.80
CA LEU A 227 -1.33 16.89 -16.95
C LEU A 227 -1.69 16.99 -18.43
N PHE A 228 -2.78 16.34 -18.82
CA PHE A 228 -3.40 16.51 -20.12
C PHE A 228 -4.32 17.73 -20.09
N VAL A 229 -4.15 18.62 -21.07
CA VAL A 229 -4.81 19.92 -21.16
C VAL A 229 -5.34 20.15 -22.56
N ASP A 230 -6.57 20.61 -22.70
CA ASP A 230 -7.14 21.05 -23.99
C ASP A 230 -6.57 22.42 -24.40
N ALA A 231 -5.29 22.43 -24.81
CA ALA A 231 -4.55 23.62 -25.26
C ALA A 231 -3.38 23.23 -26.19
N ASP A 232 -2.98 24.16 -27.06
CA ASP A 232 -1.92 23.93 -28.06
C ASP A 232 -0.50 24.01 -27.46
N VAL A 233 0.45 23.30 -28.07
CA VAL A 233 1.86 23.33 -27.65
C VAL A 233 2.45 24.74 -27.69
N GLY A 234 3.09 25.14 -26.59
CA GLY A 234 3.70 26.45 -26.39
C GLY A 234 2.77 27.48 -25.74
N GLU A 235 1.49 27.14 -25.51
CA GLU A 235 0.60 27.99 -24.73
C GLU A 235 0.94 27.95 -23.24
N THR A 236 0.77 29.09 -22.56
CA THR A 236 0.86 29.18 -21.10
C THR A 236 -0.43 29.78 -20.59
N LEU A 237 -1.12 29.03 -19.73
CA LEU A 237 -2.47 29.32 -19.29
C LEU A 237 -2.73 28.79 -17.89
N ALA A 238 -3.68 29.41 -17.21
CA ALA A 238 -4.26 28.84 -15.99
C ALA A 238 -5.22 27.71 -16.37
N VAL A 239 -5.09 26.58 -15.71
CA VAL A 239 -5.96 25.41 -15.87
C VAL A 239 -6.57 25.01 -14.53
N GLU A 240 -7.76 24.46 -14.57
CA GLU A 240 -8.42 23.83 -13.41
C GLU A 240 -8.31 22.31 -13.56
N VAL A 241 -7.73 21.62 -12.58
CA VAL A 241 -7.56 20.16 -12.58
C VAL A 241 -8.93 19.51 -12.41
N THR A 242 -9.32 18.66 -13.36
CA THR A 242 -10.66 18.04 -13.41
C THR A 242 -10.66 16.59 -12.98
N ASP A 243 -9.52 15.89 -13.06
CA ASP A 243 -9.40 14.50 -12.62
C ASP A 243 -7.92 14.16 -12.34
N VAL A 244 -7.68 13.36 -11.30
CA VAL A 244 -6.34 12.94 -10.87
C VAL A 244 -6.24 11.43 -10.92
N LYS A 245 -5.27 10.90 -11.68
CA LYS A 245 -4.88 9.48 -11.71
C LYS A 245 -3.50 9.29 -11.07
N PRO A 246 -3.06 8.06 -10.79
CA PRO A 246 -1.83 7.83 -10.04
C PRO A 246 -0.57 8.44 -10.65
N ARG A 247 -0.53 8.49 -11.99
CA ARG A 247 0.64 8.90 -12.79
C ARG A 247 0.38 10.11 -13.70
N PHE A 248 -0.87 10.53 -13.84
CA PHE A 248 -1.25 11.65 -14.72
C PHE A 248 -2.62 12.20 -14.32
N GLY A 249 -2.93 13.43 -14.68
CA GLY A 249 -4.24 14.03 -14.47
C GLY A 249 -4.75 14.72 -15.73
N PHE A 250 -5.96 15.24 -15.63
CA PHE A 250 -6.61 16.04 -16.65
C PHE A 250 -6.91 17.42 -16.09
N ALA A 251 -6.80 18.44 -16.93
CA ALA A 251 -7.16 19.79 -16.59
C ALA A 251 -7.76 20.50 -17.80
N GLU A 252 -8.65 21.45 -17.54
CA GLU A 252 -9.26 22.28 -18.58
C GLU A 252 -8.80 23.73 -18.42
N PRO A 253 -8.69 24.52 -19.50
CA PRO A 253 -8.45 25.95 -19.40
C PRO A 253 -9.42 26.61 -18.41
N ALA A 254 -8.90 27.30 -17.39
CA ALA A 254 -9.73 27.98 -16.43
C ALA A 254 -10.41 29.20 -17.11
N ASP A 255 -11.73 29.28 -17.01
CA ASP A 255 -12.46 30.46 -17.48
C ASP A 255 -11.90 31.72 -16.80
N GLY A 256 -11.56 32.74 -17.59
CA GLY A 256 -11.02 34.00 -17.08
C GLY A 256 -12.04 34.77 -16.21
N ASP A 257 -11.66 35.11 -14.98
CA ASP A 257 -12.39 36.01 -14.08
C ASP A 257 -12.54 37.44 -14.61
#